data_AF-A0A8D0GW13-F1
#
_entry.id   AF-A0A8D0GW13-F1
#
_cell.length_a   1.000
_cell.length_b   1.000
_cell.length_c   1.000
_cell.angle_alpha   90.00
_cell.angle_beta   90.00
_cell.angle_gamma   90.00
#
_symmetry.space_group_name_H-M   'P 1'
#
loop_
_entity.id
_entity.type
_entity.pdbx_description
1 polymer ?
#
loop_
_entity_poly.entity_id
_entity_poly.type
_entity_poly.pdbx_seq_one_letter_code
_entity_poly.pdbx_strand_id
1 'polypeptide(L)'
;MGNVRGGMRCIKFLLFAFNLIFWLAGSAVITFGLWLRFAGVIGDLASEEKSPEYFYMGLYVLVGAGVLMMTVGFFGCCGAARESQCLLGAFFTCLLVIFAAEVTAGVFAFIGKNAAIQEVQAIYEGAYNDYVNDEGKGNKTLIQYHKALQCCGKGNEALVKPTCPEDIQQPKNCLDEIQKLIDTNLHLVGIVGIGIAGITIFGMIFSMVLCCAIRNTRDML
;
A
#
# COMPACT_ATOMS: atom_id res chain seq x y z
N MET A 1 32.10 9.43 -29.90
CA MET A 1 30.80 10.11 -29.66
C MET A 1 29.55 9.24 -29.96
N GLY A 2 29.63 8.07 -30.60
CA GLY A 2 28.47 7.20 -30.87
C GLY A 2 27.86 6.50 -29.63
N ASN A 3 28.70 5.93 -28.75
CA ASN A 3 28.23 5.17 -27.58
C ASN A 3 27.43 6.03 -26.57
N VAL A 4 27.80 7.30 -26.40
CA VAL A 4 27.12 8.24 -25.47
C VAL A 4 25.71 8.57 -25.97
N ARG A 5 25.53 8.69 -27.30
CA ARG A 5 24.24 8.99 -27.93
C ARG A 5 23.29 7.78 -27.90
N GLY A 6 23.84 6.57 -27.98
CA GLY A 6 23.10 5.31 -27.83
C GLY A 6 22.60 5.07 -26.41
N GLY A 7 23.46 5.27 -25.39
CA GLY A 7 23.09 5.11 -23.98
C GLY A 7 21.94 6.03 -23.55
N MET A 8 21.94 7.28 -24.04
CA MET A 8 20.87 8.24 -23.76
C MET A 8 19.51 7.83 -24.34
N ARG A 9 19.51 7.24 -25.53
CA ARG A 9 18.28 6.69 -26.14
C ARG A 9 17.75 5.50 -25.34
N CYS A 10 18.64 4.65 -24.81
CA CYS A 10 18.27 3.54 -23.95
C CYS A 10 17.60 4.03 -22.65
N ILE A 11 18.21 5.01 -21.96
CA ILE A 11 17.65 5.61 -20.74
C ILE A 11 16.27 6.22 -21.01
N LYS A 12 16.10 6.95 -22.13
CA LYS A 12 14.81 7.52 -22.53
C LYS A 12 13.74 6.45 -22.72
N PHE A 13 14.07 5.36 -23.43
CA PHE A 13 13.14 4.26 -23.66
C PHE A 13 12.78 3.52 -22.37
N LEU A 14 13.77 3.23 -21.52
CA LEU A 14 13.55 2.60 -20.22
C LEU A 14 12.66 3.45 -19.31
N LEU A 15 12.94 4.75 -19.20
CA LEU A 15 12.10 5.69 -18.44
C LEU A 15 10.67 5.73 -18.98
N PHE A 16 10.50 5.81 -20.31
CA PHE A 16 9.17 5.83 -20.92
C PHE A 16 8.40 4.53 -20.64
N ALA A 17 9.02 3.37 -20.88
CA ALA A 17 8.38 2.07 -20.69
C ALA A 17 8.02 1.82 -19.22
N PHE A 18 8.94 2.11 -18.31
CA PHE A 18 8.70 1.97 -16.87
C PHE A 18 7.57 2.87 -16.39
N ASN A 19 7.60 4.17 -16.74
CA ASN A 19 6.53 5.09 -16.34
C ASN A 19 5.18 4.77 -16.99
N LEU A 20 5.17 4.19 -18.19
CA LEU A 20 3.95 3.70 -18.82
C LEU A 20 3.34 2.52 -18.07
N ILE A 21 4.17 1.58 -17.59
CA ILE A 21 3.72 0.48 -16.74
C ILE A 21 3.12 1.01 -15.44
N PHE A 22 3.77 1.99 -14.79
CA PHE A 22 3.23 2.62 -13.57
C PHE A 22 1.91 3.35 -13.81
N TRP A 23 1.77 4.00 -14.96
CA TRP A 23 0.52 4.67 -15.35
C TRP A 23 -0.63 3.66 -15.54
N LEU A 24 -0.37 2.54 -16.22
CA LEU A 24 -1.35 1.47 -16.40
C LEU A 24 -1.69 0.78 -15.07
N ALA A 25 -0.69 0.49 -14.24
CA ALA A 25 -0.88 -0.10 -12.92
C ALA A 25 -1.70 0.82 -12.00
N GLY A 26 -1.41 2.13 -11.98
CA GLY A 26 -2.21 3.12 -11.23
C GLY A 26 -3.66 3.14 -11.70
N SER A 27 -3.89 3.13 -13.01
CA SER A 27 -5.25 3.08 -13.59
C SER A 27 -6.00 1.80 -13.19
N ALA A 28 -5.32 0.66 -13.15
CA ALA A 28 -5.89 -0.60 -12.70
C ALA A 28 -6.23 -0.59 -11.21
N VAL A 29 -5.35 -0.03 -10.35
CA VAL A 29 -5.60 0.11 -8.92
C VAL A 29 -6.79 1.03 -8.63
N ILE A 30 -6.91 2.16 -9.34
CA ILE A 30 -8.08 3.05 -9.21
C ILE A 30 -9.34 2.30 -9.60
N THR A 31 -9.33 1.62 -10.75
CA THR A 31 -10.49 0.85 -11.24
C THR A 31 -10.89 -0.22 -10.25
N PHE A 32 -9.93 -0.97 -9.70
CA PHE A 32 -10.18 -2.00 -8.70
C PHE A 32 -10.70 -1.42 -7.38
N GLY A 33 -10.13 -0.31 -6.89
CA GLY A 33 -10.58 0.36 -5.67
C GLY A 33 -12.00 0.91 -5.80
N LEU A 34 -12.33 1.54 -6.92
CA LEU A 34 -13.69 2.02 -7.20
C LEU A 34 -14.66 0.86 -7.42
N TRP A 35 -14.22 -0.23 -8.07
CA TRP A 35 -15.03 -1.44 -8.22
C TRP A 35 -15.40 -2.01 -6.86
N LEU A 36 -14.44 -2.18 -5.94
CA LEU A 36 -14.72 -2.63 -4.57
C LEU A 36 -15.68 -1.69 -3.82
N ARG A 37 -15.65 -0.39 -4.13
CA ARG A 37 -16.54 0.61 -3.50
C ARG A 37 -17.98 0.56 -3.99
N PHE A 38 -18.20 0.36 -5.29
CA PHE A 38 -19.50 0.59 -5.94
C PHE A 38 -20.14 -0.68 -6.52
N ALA A 39 -19.34 -1.68 -6.88
CA ALA A 39 -19.79 -2.88 -7.62
C ALA A 39 -19.34 -4.21 -6.98
N GLY A 40 -18.45 -4.17 -5.99
CA GLY A 40 -18.01 -5.34 -5.25
C GLY A 40 -19.03 -5.81 -4.22
N VAL A 41 -18.83 -7.03 -3.72
CA VAL A 41 -19.58 -7.70 -2.64
C VAL A 41 -19.81 -6.78 -1.41
N ILE A 42 -18.99 -5.74 -1.25
CA ILE A 42 -19.02 -4.78 -0.15
C ILE A 42 -20.09 -3.69 -0.34
N GLY A 43 -20.47 -3.36 -1.57
CA GLY A 43 -21.61 -2.48 -1.85
C GLY A 43 -22.94 -3.08 -1.37
N ASP A 44 -23.10 -4.40 -1.53
CA ASP A 44 -24.25 -5.14 -1.01
C ASP A 44 -24.19 -5.31 0.52
N LEU A 45 -22.99 -5.56 1.08
CA LEU A 45 -22.79 -5.67 2.54
C LEU A 45 -22.94 -4.32 3.28
N ALA A 46 -22.86 -3.17 2.59
CA ALA A 46 -23.03 -1.86 3.22
C ALA A 46 -24.48 -1.56 3.64
N SER A 47 -25.44 -2.34 3.17
CA SER A 47 -26.87 -2.20 3.51
C SER A 47 -27.23 -2.84 4.85
N GLU A 48 -26.36 -3.70 5.39
CA GLU A 48 -26.65 -4.51 6.56
C GLU A 48 -25.41 -4.54 7.47
N GLU A 49 -25.48 -3.77 8.55
CA GLU A 49 -24.49 -3.64 9.64
C GLU A 49 -23.18 -2.88 9.37
N LYS A 50 -22.82 -2.11 10.41
CA LYS A 50 -21.59 -1.34 10.64
C LYS A 50 -20.36 -2.01 10.00
N SER A 51 -20.08 -1.69 8.74
CA SER A 51 -18.77 -1.98 8.16
C SER A 51 -17.77 -1.12 8.94
N PRO A 52 -16.64 -1.69 9.42
CA PRO A 52 -15.67 -0.95 10.19
C PRO A 52 -15.18 0.24 9.36
N GLU A 53 -15.28 1.46 9.87
CA GLU A 53 -14.87 2.70 9.17
C GLU A 53 -13.46 2.59 8.57
N TYR A 54 -12.58 1.82 9.24
CA TYR A 54 -11.23 1.46 8.80
C TYR A 54 -11.16 0.79 7.43
N PHE A 55 -12.17 -0.01 7.05
CA PHE A 55 -12.22 -0.66 5.75
C PHE A 55 -12.40 0.36 4.61
N TYR A 56 -13.31 1.32 4.79
CA TYR A 56 -13.49 2.42 3.83
C TYR A 56 -12.26 3.33 3.79
N MET A 57 -11.64 3.61 4.93
CA MET A 57 -10.38 4.36 4.98
C MET A 57 -9.29 3.67 4.14
N GLY A 58 -9.13 2.36 4.29
CA GLY A 58 -8.19 1.57 3.48
C GLY A 58 -8.48 1.67 1.98
N LEU A 59 -9.76 1.67 1.59
CA LEU A 59 -10.16 1.78 0.19
C LEU A 59 -9.87 3.17 -0.40
N TYR A 60 -10.11 4.24 0.36
CA TYR A 60 -9.76 5.60 -0.06
C TYR A 60 -8.24 5.78 -0.19
N VAL A 61 -7.47 5.20 0.74
CA VAL A 61 -6.01 5.17 0.64
C VAL A 61 -5.56 4.43 -0.63
N LEU A 62 -6.18 3.29 -0.96
CA LEU A 62 -5.87 2.52 -2.16
C LEU A 62 -6.15 3.32 -3.44
N VAL A 63 -7.31 3.97 -3.54
CA VAL A 63 -7.67 4.83 -4.68
C VAL A 63 -6.72 6.04 -4.77
N GLY A 64 -6.43 6.69 -3.64
CA GLY A 64 -5.49 7.81 -3.58
C GLY A 64 -4.09 7.44 -4.04
N ALA A 65 -3.57 6.29 -3.60
CA ALA A 65 -2.29 5.75 -4.06
C ALA A 65 -2.32 5.47 -5.58
N GLY A 66 -3.43 4.92 -6.09
CA GLY A 66 -3.66 4.72 -7.52
C GLY A 66 -3.56 6.01 -8.34
N VAL A 67 -4.25 7.07 -7.89
CA VAL A 67 -4.22 8.40 -8.54
C VAL A 67 -2.81 9.01 -8.51
N LEU A 68 -2.10 8.87 -7.40
CA LEU A 68 -0.72 9.34 -7.28
C LEU A 68 0.20 8.61 -8.26
N MET A 69 0.12 7.27 -8.32
CA MET A 69 0.89 6.46 -9.27
C MET A 69 0.59 6.83 -10.72
N MET A 70 -0.69 7.01 -11.07
CA MET A 70 -1.10 7.43 -12.41
C MET A 70 -0.55 8.81 -12.78
N THR A 71 -0.63 9.78 -11.86
CA THR A 71 -0.16 11.16 -12.09
C THR A 71 1.35 11.19 -12.29
N VAL A 72 2.11 10.51 -11.44
CA VAL A 72 3.57 10.41 -11.54
C VAL A 72 3.99 9.70 -12.83
N GLY A 73 3.35 8.58 -13.16
CA GLY A 73 3.60 7.86 -14.41
C GLY A 73 3.30 8.72 -15.65
N PHE A 74 2.24 9.54 -15.62
CA PHE A 74 1.93 10.47 -16.71
C PHE A 74 3.03 11.53 -16.89
N PHE A 75 3.47 12.18 -15.81
CA PHE A 75 4.55 13.17 -15.89
C PHE A 75 5.88 12.56 -16.35
N GLY A 76 6.23 11.36 -15.87
CA GLY A 76 7.43 10.65 -16.32
C GLY A 76 7.38 10.26 -17.80
N CYS A 77 6.25 9.69 -18.24
CA CYS A 77 6.03 9.27 -19.62
C CYS A 77 6.02 10.46 -20.59
N CYS A 78 5.21 11.48 -20.32
CA CYS A 78 5.12 12.68 -21.16
C CYS A 78 6.37 13.56 -21.09
N GLY A 79 7.05 13.62 -19.94
CA GLY A 79 8.34 14.31 -19.78
C GLY A 79 9.42 13.68 -20.64
N ALA A 80 9.50 12.35 -20.64
CA ALA A 80 10.42 11.61 -21.51
C ALA A 80 10.04 11.75 -23.00
N ALA A 81 8.77 11.59 -23.36
CA ALA A 81 8.33 11.63 -24.76
C ALA A 81 8.47 13.02 -25.40
N ARG A 82 8.04 14.08 -24.70
CA ARG A 82 8.03 15.46 -25.20
C ARG A 82 9.36 16.19 -24.97
N GLU A 83 10.34 15.54 -24.35
CA GLU A 83 11.63 16.15 -23.97
C GLU A 83 11.46 17.50 -23.24
N SER A 84 10.40 17.61 -22.42
CA SER A 84 10.06 18.84 -21.71
C SER A 84 10.71 18.85 -20.33
N GLN A 85 11.62 19.80 -20.12
CA GLN A 85 12.30 19.98 -18.84
C GLN A 85 11.33 20.31 -17.70
N CYS A 86 10.24 21.02 -17.97
CA CYS A 86 9.25 21.36 -16.95
C CYS A 86 8.53 20.10 -16.44
N LEU A 87 8.09 19.22 -17.35
CA LEU A 87 7.45 17.95 -16.96
C LEU A 87 8.41 17.02 -16.24
N LEU A 88 9.67 16.97 -16.68
CA LEU A 88 10.69 16.14 -16.06
C LEU A 88 11.09 16.67 -14.66
N GLY A 89 11.10 18.00 -14.49
CA GLY A 89 11.24 18.66 -13.20
C GLY A 89 10.05 18.42 -12.27
N ALA A 90 8.82 18.44 -12.80
CA ALA A 90 7.63 18.08 -12.03
C ALA A 90 7.69 16.61 -11.57
N PHE A 91 8.06 15.70 -12.46
CA PHE A 91 8.29 14.28 -12.12
C PHE A 91 9.34 14.12 -11.02
N PHE A 92 10.49 14.77 -11.14
CA PHE A 92 11.54 14.75 -10.10
C PHE A 92 11.02 15.28 -8.75
N THR A 93 10.29 16.39 -8.77
CA THR A 93 9.72 17.00 -7.56
C THR A 93 8.72 16.07 -6.89
N CYS A 94 7.85 15.41 -7.67
CA CYS A 94 6.94 14.40 -7.14
C CYS A 94 7.70 13.23 -6.49
N LEU A 95 8.74 12.70 -7.15
CA LEU A 95 9.55 11.62 -6.59
C LEU A 95 10.26 12.03 -5.30
N LEU A 96 10.75 13.27 -5.20
CA LEU A 96 11.37 13.79 -3.99
C LEU A 96 10.37 13.84 -2.83
N VAL A 97 9.16 14.34 -3.07
CA VAL A 97 8.09 14.36 -2.06
C VAL A 97 7.69 12.94 -1.64
N ILE A 98 7.58 12.01 -2.59
CA ILE A 98 7.28 10.61 -2.31
C ILE A 98 8.38 9.98 -1.46
N PHE A 99 9.65 10.20 -1.80
CA PHE A 99 10.78 9.68 -1.03
C PHE A 99 10.79 10.22 0.41
N ALA A 100 10.51 11.51 0.60
CA ALA A 100 10.38 12.09 1.95
C ALA A 100 9.20 11.46 2.73
N ALA A 101 8.08 11.20 2.05
CA ALA A 101 6.93 10.52 2.64
C ALA A 101 7.25 9.04 2.98
N GLU A 102 7.98 8.32 2.13
CA GLU A 102 8.43 6.94 2.37
C GLU A 102 9.32 6.86 3.61
N VAL A 103 10.31 7.75 3.74
CA VAL A 103 11.18 7.82 4.91
C VAL A 103 10.36 8.14 6.16
N THR A 104 9.48 9.13 6.07
CA THR A 104 8.62 9.53 7.20
C THR A 104 7.72 8.37 7.64
N ALA A 105 6.97 7.78 6.72
CA ALA A 105 6.09 6.65 6.99
C ALA A 105 6.86 5.45 7.55
N GLY A 106 8.06 5.15 7.02
CA GLY A 106 8.92 4.08 7.53
C GLY A 106 9.36 4.30 8.98
N VAL A 107 9.77 5.53 9.33
CA VAL A 107 10.13 5.87 10.73
C VAL A 107 8.91 5.78 11.65
N PHE A 108 7.77 6.35 11.23
CA PHE A 108 6.53 6.29 12.02
C PHE A 108 6.03 4.85 12.21
N ALA A 109 6.11 4.00 11.19
CA ALA A 109 5.73 2.59 11.29
C ALA A 109 6.62 1.83 12.30
N PHE A 110 7.91 2.14 12.35
CA PHE A 110 8.83 1.50 13.28
C PHE A 110 8.61 1.94 14.73
N ILE A 111 8.48 3.25 14.98
CA ILE A 111 8.29 3.80 16.34
C ILE A 111 6.87 3.50 16.85
N GLY A 112 5.86 3.56 15.98
CA GLY A 112 4.45 3.36 16.30
C GLY A 112 4.02 1.90 16.43
N LYS A 113 4.93 0.94 16.21
CA LYS A 113 4.63 -0.50 16.21
C LYS A 113 3.88 -0.97 17.46
N ASN A 114 4.35 -0.57 18.65
CA ASN A 114 3.74 -1.00 19.91
C ASN A 114 2.34 -0.40 20.09
N ALA A 115 2.14 0.86 19.68
CA ALA A 115 0.83 1.50 19.72
C ALA A 115 -0.15 0.82 18.75
N ALA A 116 0.30 0.46 17.55
CA ALA A 116 -0.50 -0.27 16.58
C ALA A 116 -0.89 -1.67 17.09
N ILE A 117 0.03 -2.39 17.76
CA ILE A 117 -0.29 -3.68 18.39
C ILE A 117 -1.38 -3.50 19.44
N GLN A 118 -1.25 -2.51 20.32
CA GLN A 118 -2.24 -2.24 21.38
C GLN A 118 -3.61 -1.85 20.81
N GLU A 119 -3.64 -1.03 19.77
CA GLU A 119 -4.89 -0.60 19.12
C GLU A 119 -5.60 -1.77 18.45
N VAL A 120 -4.89 -2.60 17.68
CA VAL A 120 -5.47 -3.80 17.04
C VAL A 120 -5.94 -4.81 18.09
N GLN A 121 -5.18 -4.98 19.18
CA GLN A 121 -5.60 -5.81 20.31
C GLN A 121 -6.87 -5.26 20.97
N ALA A 122 -6.97 -3.94 21.21
CA ALA A 122 -8.16 -3.32 21.79
C ALA A 122 -9.39 -3.44 20.88
N ILE A 123 -9.22 -3.33 19.57
CA ILE A 123 -10.30 -3.55 18.59
C ILE A 123 -10.78 -5.01 18.64
N TYR A 124 -9.85 -5.97 18.70
CA TYR A 124 -10.19 -7.38 18.82
C TYR A 124 -10.91 -7.67 20.15
N GLU A 125 -10.44 -7.11 21.26
CA GLU A 125 -11.09 -7.25 22.57
C GLU A 125 -12.49 -6.64 22.59
N GLY A 126 -12.69 -5.48 21.97
CA GLY A 126 -14.01 -4.87 21.81
C GLY A 126 -14.96 -5.79 21.05
N ALA A 127 -14.52 -6.32 19.90
CA ALA A 127 -15.31 -7.25 19.10
C ALA A 127 -15.62 -8.57 19.86
N TYR A 128 -14.65 -9.07 20.63
CA TYR A 128 -14.82 -10.27 21.46
C TYR A 128 -15.85 -10.04 22.56
N ASN A 129 -15.73 -8.93 23.30
CA ASN A 129 -16.65 -8.60 24.38
C ASN A 129 -18.07 -8.34 23.87
N ASP A 130 -18.23 -7.66 22.73
CA ASP A 130 -19.54 -7.46 22.10
C ASP A 130 -20.19 -8.79 21.72
N TYR A 131 -19.42 -9.75 21.21
CA TYR A 131 -19.94 -11.08 20.87
C TYR A 131 -20.37 -11.88 22.12
N VAL A 132 -19.59 -11.84 23.19
CA VAL A 132 -19.91 -12.56 24.44
C VAL A 132 -21.12 -11.94 25.15
N ASN A 133 -21.29 -10.62 25.06
CA ASN A 133 -22.39 -9.93 25.72
C ASN A 133 -23.70 -9.95 24.92
N ASP A 134 -23.64 -9.97 23.58
CA ASP A 134 -24.79 -10.04 22.67
C ASP A 134 -24.56 -11.18 21.65
N GLU A 135 -25.00 -12.41 21.98
CA GLU A 135 -24.79 -13.69 21.24
C GLU A 135 -25.29 -13.74 19.77
N GLY A 136 -25.56 -12.62 19.10
CA GLY A 136 -26.12 -12.58 17.75
C GLY A 136 -25.65 -11.47 16.80
N LYS A 137 -24.89 -10.46 17.26
CA LYS A 137 -24.53 -9.28 16.44
C LYS A 137 -23.10 -9.24 15.90
N GLY A 138 -22.19 -10.08 16.39
CA GLY A 138 -20.74 -9.92 16.15
C GLY A 138 -20.03 -11.01 15.35
N ASN A 139 -20.74 -12.01 14.82
CA ASN A 139 -20.09 -13.26 14.39
C ASN A 139 -19.14 -13.09 13.18
N LYS A 140 -19.50 -12.30 12.16
CA LYS A 140 -18.75 -12.24 10.89
C LYS A 140 -17.32 -11.70 11.08
N THR A 141 -17.17 -10.62 11.84
CA THR A 141 -15.85 -9.99 12.08
C THR A 141 -14.95 -10.92 12.88
N LEU A 142 -15.46 -11.51 13.97
CA LEU A 142 -14.69 -12.43 14.80
C LEU A 142 -14.25 -13.68 14.04
N ILE A 143 -15.15 -14.26 13.22
CA ILE A 143 -14.85 -15.39 12.33
C ILE A 143 -13.73 -15.02 11.34
N GLN A 144 -13.75 -13.81 10.78
CA GLN A 144 -12.69 -13.36 9.87
C GLN A 144 -11.35 -13.23 10.58
N TYR A 145 -11.31 -12.65 11.79
CA TYR A 145 -10.08 -12.59 12.59
C TYR A 145 -9.55 -14.00 12.90
N HIS A 146 -10.40 -14.89 13.42
CA HIS A 146 -10.02 -16.25 13.76
C HIS A 146 -9.50 -17.04 12.56
N LYS A 147 -10.15 -16.91 11.39
CA LYS A 147 -9.74 -17.58 10.16
C LYS A 147 -8.47 -16.98 9.54
N ALA A 148 -8.34 -15.65 9.55
CA ALA A 148 -7.19 -14.97 8.97
C ALA A 148 -5.91 -15.15 9.80
N LEU A 149 -6.04 -15.13 11.14
CA LEU A 149 -4.92 -15.28 12.08
C LEU A 149 -4.68 -16.72 12.52
N GLN A 150 -5.59 -17.65 12.21
CA GLN A 150 -5.52 -19.05 12.69
C GLN A 150 -5.39 -19.13 14.22
N CYS A 151 -6.21 -18.34 14.92
CA CYS A 151 -6.24 -18.20 16.37
C CYS A 151 -7.69 -18.26 16.87
N CYS A 152 -7.91 -18.41 18.18
CA CYS A 152 -9.26 -18.44 18.75
C CYS A 152 -9.26 -17.89 20.19
N GLY A 153 -10.01 -16.80 20.38
CA GLY A 153 -10.26 -16.18 21.68
C GLY A 153 -9.02 -15.61 22.39
N LYS A 154 -9.24 -15.26 23.67
CA LYS A 154 -8.26 -14.70 24.61
C LYS A 154 -7.85 -15.71 25.69
N GLY A 155 -7.63 -16.97 25.32
CA GLY A 155 -7.22 -18.04 26.24
C GLY A 155 -8.36 -18.82 26.91
N ASN A 156 -9.63 -18.45 26.71
CA ASN A 156 -10.77 -19.33 26.95
C ASN A 156 -11.64 -19.43 25.69
N GLU A 157 -11.47 -20.53 24.97
CA GLU A 157 -12.13 -20.82 23.68
C GLU A 157 -13.61 -21.19 23.82
N ALA A 158 -14.05 -21.62 25.02
CA ALA A 158 -15.39 -22.18 25.21
C ALA A 158 -16.52 -21.19 24.86
N LEU A 159 -16.28 -19.89 25.08
CA LEU A 159 -17.26 -18.82 24.85
C LEU A 159 -17.39 -18.43 23.37
N VAL A 160 -16.40 -18.74 22.54
CA VAL A 160 -16.34 -18.32 21.13
C VAL A 160 -16.13 -19.47 20.15
N LYS A 161 -16.21 -20.71 20.64
CA LYS A 161 -16.06 -21.95 19.89
C LYS A 161 -16.79 -21.98 18.53
N PRO A 162 -18.06 -21.53 18.38
CA PRO A 162 -18.73 -21.53 17.08
C PRO A 162 -18.13 -20.58 16.03
N THR A 163 -17.27 -19.64 16.45
CA THR A 163 -16.57 -18.71 15.54
C THR A 163 -15.15 -19.16 15.18
N CYS A 164 -14.68 -20.25 15.78
CA CYS A 164 -13.30 -20.71 15.62
C CYS A 164 -13.17 -21.69 14.44
N PRO A 165 -11.99 -21.75 13.79
CA PRO A 165 -11.78 -22.66 12.66
C PRO A 165 -11.77 -24.11 13.15
N GLU A 166 -12.44 -25.01 12.42
CA GLU A 166 -12.58 -26.43 12.82
C GLU A 166 -11.25 -27.21 12.79
N ASP A 167 -10.24 -26.70 12.07
CA ASP A 167 -8.96 -27.37 11.84
C ASP A 167 -7.95 -27.26 13.00
N ILE A 168 -8.28 -26.56 14.10
CA ILE A 168 -7.30 -26.22 15.15
C ILE A 168 -7.39 -27.18 16.35
N GLN A 169 -6.38 -28.03 16.53
CA GLN A 169 -6.26 -28.99 17.65
C GLN A 169 -5.89 -28.34 19.00
N GLN A 170 -5.23 -27.18 18.98
CA GLN A 170 -4.96 -26.33 20.15
C GLN A 170 -5.03 -24.86 19.74
N PRO A 171 -6.05 -24.10 20.18
CA PRO A 171 -6.20 -22.73 19.77
C PRO A 171 -5.18 -21.82 20.44
N LYS A 172 -4.43 -21.12 19.60
CA LYS A 172 -3.53 -20.05 20.06
C LYS A 172 -4.33 -18.82 20.46
N ASN A 173 -3.78 -18.07 21.41
CA ASN A 173 -4.33 -16.79 21.82
C ASN A 173 -4.21 -15.77 20.67
N CYS A 174 -5.34 -15.15 20.31
CA CYS A 174 -5.35 -14.16 19.23
C CYS A 174 -4.56 -12.90 19.55
N LEU A 175 -4.44 -12.49 20.83
CA LEU A 175 -3.65 -11.33 21.20
C LEU A 175 -2.16 -11.53 20.91
N ASP A 176 -1.65 -12.72 21.22
CA ASP A 176 -0.25 -13.08 20.96
C ASP A 176 0.03 -13.23 19.46
N GLU A 177 -0.91 -13.84 18.73
CA GLU A 177 -0.76 -14.01 17.28
C GLU A 177 -0.91 -12.68 16.53
N ILE A 178 -1.72 -11.72 17.01
CA ILE A 178 -1.75 -10.33 16.49
C ILE A 178 -0.37 -9.67 16.65
N GLN A 179 0.24 -9.76 17.84
CA GLN A 179 1.57 -9.22 18.08
C GLN A 179 2.60 -9.87 17.15
N LYS A 180 2.57 -11.21 17.06
CA LYS A 180 3.48 -11.96 16.19
C LYS A 180 3.29 -11.66 14.71
N LEU A 181 2.05 -11.48 14.27
CA LEU A 181 1.69 -11.11 12.91
C LEU A 181 2.30 -9.74 12.57
N ILE A 182 2.10 -8.74 13.44
CA ILE A 182 2.62 -7.39 13.22
C ILE A 182 4.15 -7.41 13.19
N ASP A 183 4.79 -8.11 14.13
CA ASP A 183 6.25 -8.26 14.18
C ASP A 183 6.80 -8.87 12.90
N THR A 184 6.21 -9.96 12.44
CA THR A 184 6.67 -10.70 11.25
C THR A 184 6.41 -9.91 9.97
N ASN A 185 5.23 -9.32 9.83
CA ASN A 185 4.86 -8.57 8.63
C ASN A 185 5.58 -7.24 8.53
N LEU A 186 5.92 -6.59 9.65
CA LEU A 186 6.68 -5.34 9.63
C LEU A 186 8.07 -5.54 9.03
N HIS A 187 8.71 -6.71 9.23
CA HIS A 187 9.94 -7.06 8.51
C HIS A 187 9.74 -7.14 6.99
N LEU A 188 8.67 -7.80 6.54
CA LEU A 188 8.36 -7.92 5.11
C LEU A 188 8.02 -6.57 4.49
N VAL A 189 7.21 -5.75 5.17
CA VAL A 189 6.90 -4.37 4.79
C VAL A 189 8.17 -3.53 4.72
N GLY A 190 9.11 -3.71 5.65
CA GLY A 190 10.40 -3.05 5.64
C GLY A 190 11.23 -3.39 4.39
N ILE A 191 11.32 -4.66 4.02
CA ILE A 191 12.05 -5.10 2.81
C ILE A 191 11.42 -4.49 1.55
N VAL A 192 10.09 -4.56 1.44
CA VAL A 192 9.36 -3.96 0.31
C VAL A 192 9.58 -2.44 0.27
N GLY A 193 9.52 -1.77 1.41
CA GLY A 193 9.74 -0.33 1.54
C GLY A 193 11.14 0.11 1.09
N ILE A 194 12.19 -0.63 1.46
CA ILE A 194 13.56 -0.37 1.00
C ILE A 194 13.67 -0.55 -0.53
N GLY A 195 13.01 -1.57 -1.08
CA GLY A 195 12.97 -1.79 -2.53
C GLY A 195 12.31 -0.63 -3.28
N ILE A 196 11.18 -0.15 -2.78
CA ILE A 196 10.47 1.01 -3.36
C ILE A 196 11.35 2.27 -3.27
N ALA A 197 11.96 2.53 -2.11
CA ALA A 197 12.89 3.66 -1.93
C ALA A 197 14.09 3.60 -2.91
N GLY A 198 14.60 2.40 -3.19
CA GLY A 198 15.63 2.21 -4.21
C GLY A 198 15.14 2.60 -5.60
N ILE A 199 13.94 2.15 -5.99
CA ILE A 199 13.31 2.48 -7.27
C ILE A 199 13.07 3.98 -7.41
N THR A 200 12.60 4.66 -6.36
CA THR A 200 12.37 6.12 -6.38
C THR A 200 13.67 6.88 -6.58
N ILE A 201 14.76 6.47 -5.91
CA ILE A 201 16.10 7.04 -6.11
C ILE A 201 16.58 6.85 -7.56
N PHE A 202 16.43 5.65 -8.13
CA PHE A 202 16.79 5.41 -9.53
C PHE A 202 15.97 6.30 -10.48
N GLY A 203 14.67 6.47 -10.23
CA GLY A 203 13.82 7.39 -10.97
C GLY A 203 14.30 8.84 -10.91
N MET A 204 14.71 9.32 -9.73
CA MET A 204 15.28 10.66 -9.54
C MET A 204 16.58 10.85 -10.33
N ILE A 205 17.50 9.89 -10.27
CA ILE A 205 18.77 9.92 -11.00
C ILE A 205 18.52 9.98 -12.50
N PHE A 206 17.69 9.09 -13.04
CA PHE A 206 17.42 9.07 -14.48
C PHE A 206 16.68 10.33 -14.95
N SER A 207 15.76 10.86 -14.15
CA SER A 207 15.10 12.13 -14.43
C SER A 207 16.10 13.28 -14.54
N MET A 208 17.02 13.40 -13.58
CA MET A 208 18.03 14.46 -13.56
C MET A 208 19.01 14.32 -14.74
N VAL A 209 19.50 13.11 -15.01
CA VAL A 209 20.40 12.84 -16.15
C VAL A 209 19.73 13.23 -17.46
N LEU A 210 18.47 12.83 -17.67
CA LEU A 210 17.73 13.16 -18.89
C LEU A 210 17.43 14.66 -18.98
N CYS A 211 17.13 15.33 -17.87
CA CYS A 211 16.90 16.78 -17.82
C CYS A 211 18.16 17.57 -18.17
N CYS A 212 19.32 17.19 -17.60
CA CYS A 212 20.61 17.77 -17.91
C CYS A 212 21.00 17.55 -19.37
N ALA A 213 20.75 16.35 -19.91
CA ALA A 213 21.02 16.04 -21.30
C ALA A 213 20.18 16.90 -22.28
N ILE A 214 18.89 17.05 -22.00
CA ILE A 214 17.99 17.90 -22.78
C ILE A 214 18.45 19.36 -22.71
N ARG A 215 18.85 19.84 -21.51
CA ARG A 215 19.38 21.19 -21.32
C ARG A 215 20.60 21.44 -22.21
N ASN A 216 21.59 20.56 -22.10
CA ASN A 216 22.84 20.66 -22.85
C ASN A 216 22.62 20.59 -24.38
N THR A 217 21.60 19.85 -24.82
CA THR A 217 21.22 19.79 -26.24
C THR A 217 20.60 21.11 -26.71
N ARG A 218 19.82 21.79 -25.85
CA ARG A 218 19.23 23.10 -26.17
C ARG A 218 20.26 24.22 -26.14
N ASP A 219 21.19 24.22 -25.19
CA ASP A 219 22.23 25.25 -25.08
C ASP A 219 23.23 25.21 -26.27
N MET A 220 23.27 24.10 -27.03
CA MET A 220 24.10 23.93 -28.24
C MET A 220 23.40 24.38 -29.55
N LEU A 221 22.13 24.78 -29.50
CA LEU A 221 21.28 25.04 -30.67
C LEU A 221 20.91 26.53 -30.74
#